data_AF-A0A0Q6VTK6-F1
#
_entry.id   AF-A0A0Q6VTK6-F1
#
_cell.length_a   1.000
_cell.length_b   1.000
_cell.length_c   1.000
_cell.angle_alpha   90.00
_cell.angle_beta   90.00
_cell.angle_gamma   90.00
#
_symmetry.space_group_name_H-M   'P 1'
#
loop_
_entity.id
_entity.type
_entity.pdbx_description
1 polymer ?
#
loop_
_entity_poly.entity_id
_entity_poly.type
_entity_poly.pdbx_seq_one_letter_code
_entity_poly.pdbx_strand_id
1 'polypeptide(L)' 'MPVRLRKFIGTIVIVVLVLAYAVLANTIAVATLGNAPWWGHLLYFSLTGLLWVLPAMVIIKWMAGPKQR' A
#
# COMPACT_ATOMS: atom_id res chain seq x y z
N MET A 1 -0.35 8.48 23.51
CA MET A 1 1.02 8.31 22.94
C MET A 1 1.54 9.66 22.50
N PRO A 2 2.80 10.01 22.79
CA PRO A 2 3.40 11.24 22.28
C PRO A 2 3.35 11.24 20.74
N VAL A 3 2.94 12.37 20.15
CA VAL A 3 2.70 12.53 18.70
C VAL A 3 3.92 12.14 17.85
N ARG A 4 5.12 12.33 18.40
CA ARG A 4 6.40 11.95 17.77
C ARG A 4 6.55 10.44 17.57
N LEU A 5 6.15 9.63 18.56
CA LEU A 5 6.22 8.17 18.48
C LEU A 5 5.18 7.61 17.50
N ARG A 6 3.98 8.21 17.46
CA ARG A 6 2.93 7.84 16.50
C ARG A 6 3.37 8.06 15.04
N LYS A 7 4.07 9.17 14.79
CA LYS A 7 4.66 9.44 13.47
C LYS A 7 5.79 8.46 13.12
N PHE A 8 6.64 8.11 14.07
CA PHE A 8 7.71 7.13 13.82
C PHE A 8 7.16 5.73 13.48
N ILE A 9 6.23 5.23 14.30
CA ILE A 9 5.58 3.93 14.07
C ILE A 9 4.81 3.96 12.75
N GLY A 10 4.07 5.03 12.46
CA GLY A 10 3.33 5.15 11.22
C GLY A 10 4.20 5.09 9.98
N THR A 11 5.38 5.73 9.99
CA THR A 11 6.34 5.61 8.87
C THR A 11 6.80 4.17 8.68
N ILE A 12 7.15 3.47 9.75
CA ILE A 12 7.55 2.06 9.69
C ILE A 12 6.40 1.20 9.14
N VAL A 13 5.18 1.41 9.61
CA VAL A 13 4.00 0.66 9.15
C VAL A 13 3.75 0.91 7.66
N ILE A 14 3.91 2.14 7.15
CA ILE A 14 3.81 2.42 5.72
C ILE A 14 4.88 1.66 4.94
N VAL A 15 6.14 1.68 5.39
CA VAL A 15 7.24 0.98 4.72
C VAL A 15 6.98 -0.53 4.68
N VAL A 16 6.59 -1.13 5.81
CA VAL A 16 6.26 -2.56 5.88
C VAL A 16 5.07 -2.89 4.99
N LEU A 17 4.04 -2.04 4.96
CA LEU A 17 2.88 -2.22 4.09
C LEU A 17 3.29 -2.19 2.62
N VAL A 18 4.11 -1.24 2.21
CA VAL A 18 4.58 -1.12 0.82
C VAL A 18 5.40 -2.36 0.43
N LEU A 19 6.31 -2.82 1.28
CA LEU A 19 7.10 -4.02 1.02
C LEU A 19 6.22 -5.27 0.91
N ALA A 20 5.34 -5.49 1.89
CA ALA A 20 4.44 -6.65 1.89
C ALA A 20 3.52 -6.64 0.66
N TYR A 21 2.98 -5.47 0.31
CA TYR A 21 2.10 -5.30 -0.83
C TYR A 21 2.81 -5.51 -2.16
N ALA A 22 4.03 -4.99 -2.31
CA ALA A 22 4.84 -5.20 -3.52
C ALA A 22 5.15 -6.69 -3.73
N VAL A 23 5.49 -7.41 -2.66
CA VAL A 23 5.72 -8.86 -2.71
C VAL A 23 4.44 -9.59 -3.10
N LEU A 24 3.30 -9.29 -2.46
CA LEU A 24 2.01 -9.89 -2.79
C LEU A 24 1.60 -9.64 -4.24
N ALA A 25 1.70 -8.38 -4.70
CA ALA A 25 1.37 -8.00 -6.07
C ALA A 25 2.25 -8.72 -7.08
N ASN A 26 3.55 -8.82 -6.81
CA ASN A 26 4.49 -9.53 -7.67
C ASN A 26 4.21 -11.04 -7.69
N THR A 27 3.96 -11.65 -6.53
CA THR A 27 3.62 -13.08 -6.44
C THR A 27 2.34 -13.41 -7.19
N ILE A 28 1.29 -12.59 -7.03
CA ILE A 28 0.03 -12.77 -7.76
C ILE A 28 0.25 -12.56 -9.26
N ALA A 29 0.97 -11.51 -9.67
CA ALA A 29 1.30 -11.28 -11.08
C ALA A 29 2.03 -12.48 -11.69
N VAL A 30 3.08 -12.98 -11.05
CA VAL A 30 3.83 -14.14 -11.57
C VAL A 30 2.97 -15.40 -11.60
N ALA A 31 2.14 -15.64 -10.57
CA ALA A 31 1.33 -16.84 -10.46
C ALA A 31 0.11 -16.86 -11.41
N THR A 32 -0.48 -15.70 -11.73
CA THR A 32 -1.75 -15.63 -12.48
C THR A 32 -1.61 -15.01 -13.86
N LEU A 33 -0.62 -14.15 -14.09
CA LEU A 33 -0.46 -13.41 -15.35
C LEU A 33 0.61 -14.01 -16.28
N GLY A 34 1.24 -15.14 -15.94
CA GLY A 34 2.29 -15.76 -16.76
C GLY A 34 1.89 -16.05 -18.22
N ASN A 35 0.61 -16.36 -18.47
CA ASN A 35 0.04 -16.55 -19.83
C ASN A 35 -1.00 -15.47 -20.20
N ALA A 36 -1.15 -14.42 -19.39
CA ALA A 36 -2.17 -13.41 -19.62
C ALA A 36 -1.72 -12.41 -20.72
N PRO A 37 -2.68 -11.93 -21.54
CA PRO A 37 -2.39 -10.94 -22.57
C PRO A 37 -2.01 -9.57 -21.98
N TRP A 38 -1.33 -8.74 -22.78
CA TRP A 38 -0.74 -7.44 -22.39
C TRP A 38 -1.73 -6.49 -21.68
N TRP A 39 -3.00 -6.48 -22.08
CA TRP A 39 -4.03 -5.65 -21.47
C TRP A 39 -4.39 -6.11 -20.05
N GLY A 40 -4.30 -7.41 -19.77
CA GLY A 40 -4.48 -7.98 -18.42
C GLY A 40 -3.38 -7.54 -17.47
N HIS A 41 -2.13 -7.47 -17.95
CA HIS A 41 -1.01 -6.91 -17.17
C HIS A 41 -1.23 -5.42 -16.88
N LEU A 42 -1.67 -4.66 -17.88
CA LEU A 42 -1.92 -3.22 -17.74
C LEU A 42 -3.01 -2.92 -16.70
N LEU A 43 -4.14 -3.62 -16.78
CA LEU A 43 -5.22 -3.49 -15.80
C LEU A 43 -4.78 -3.94 -14.41
N TYR A 44 -4.07 -5.07 -14.31
CA TYR A 44 -3.60 -5.60 -13.04
C TYR A 44 -2.65 -4.61 -12.35
N PHE A 45 -1.60 -4.15 -13.01
CA PHE A 45 -0.67 -3.19 -12.40
C PHE A 45 -1.35 -1.85 -12.08
N SER A 46 -2.28 -1.39 -12.91
CA SER A 46 -3.04 -0.16 -12.65
C SER A 46 -3.94 -0.30 -11.42
N LEU A 47 -4.72 -1.37 -11.33
CA LEU A 47 -5.63 -1.63 -10.20
C LEU A 47 -4.85 -1.90 -8.92
N THR A 48 -3.83 -2.76 -8.99
CA THR A 48 -3.00 -3.10 -7.83
C THR A 48 -2.22 -1.85 -7.36
N GLY A 49 -1.77 -1.00 -8.29
CA GLY A 49 -1.17 0.31 -8.00
C GLY A 49 -2.15 1.36 -7.47
N LEU A 50 -3.46 1.23 -7.70
CA LEU A 50 -4.47 2.11 -7.11
C LEU A 50 -4.96 1.59 -5.74
N LEU A 51 -5.08 0.28 -5.61
CA LEU A 51 -5.70 -0.37 -4.46
C LEU A 51 -4.86 -0.22 -3.18
N TRP A 52 -3.54 -0.05 -3.28
CA TRP A 52 -2.68 0.23 -2.11
C TRP A 52 -2.81 1.65 -1.54
N VAL A 53 -3.34 2.60 -2.34
CA VAL A 53 -3.54 3.99 -1.90
C VAL A 53 -4.55 4.06 -0.75
N LEU A 54 -5.57 3.19 -0.76
CA LEU A 54 -6.57 3.10 0.30
C LEU A 54 -5.94 2.75 1.67
N PRO A 55 -5.17 1.66 1.83
CA PRO A 55 -4.45 1.39 3.06
C PRO A 55 -3.50 2.51 3.47
N ALA A 56 -2.75 3.08 2.51
CA ALA A 56 -1.84 4.19 2.80
C ALA A 56 -2.59 5.41 3.36
N MET A 57 -3.74 5.77 2.79
CA MET A 57 -4.60 6.85 3.30
C MET A 57 -5.08 6.59 4.73
N VAL A 58 -5.49 5.36 5.05
CA VAL A 58 -5.93 4.99 6.40
C VAL A 58 -4.80 5.17 7.41
N ILE A 59 -3.58 4.74 7.08
CA ILE A 59 -2.42 4.89 7.97
C ILE A 59 -2.05 6.36 8.12
N ILE A 60 -2.01 7.13 7.03
CA ILE A 60 -1.69 8.56 7.08
C ILE A 60 -2.74 9.32 7.90
N LYS A 61 -4.04 9.04 7.72
CA LYS A 61 -5.12 9.63 8.53
C LYS A 61 -4.93 9.30 10.01
N TRP A 62 -4.55 8.06 10.32
CA TRP A 62 -4.24 7.65 11.68
C TRP A 62 -2.99 8.36 12.24
N MET A 63 -1.95 8.55 11.44
CA MET A 63 -0.73 9.28 11.81
C MET A 63 -0.98 10.77 12.05
N ALA A 64 -1.80 11.40 11.21
CA ALA A 64 -2.12 12.82 11.30
C ALA A 64 -2.84 13.16 12.61
N GLY A 65 -3.56 12.20 13.20
CA GLY A 65 -4.31 12.39 14.43
C GLY A 65 -5.50 13.36 14.24
N PRO A 66 -6.31 13.60 15.29
CA PRO A 66 -7.40 14.57 15.22
C PRO A 66 -6.83 15.95 14.92
N LYS A 67 -7.39 16.62 13.90
CA LYS A 67 -7.04 17.98 13.51
C LYS A 67 -7.36 18.90 14.70
N GLN A 68 -6.34 19.28 15.47
CA GLN A 68 -6.49 20.27 16.52
C GLN A 68 -6.75 21.60 15.79
N ARG A 69 -8.02 22.01 15.77
CA ARG A 69 -8.48 23.28 15.20
C ARG A 69 -7.88 24.44 15.97
#